data_AF-A0A8T1XEP6-F1
#
_entry.id   AF-A0A8T1XEP6-F1
#
_cell.length_a   1.000
_cell.length_b   1.000
_cell.length_c   1.000
_cell.angle_alpha   90.00
_cell.angle_beta   90.00
_cell.angle_gamma   90.00
#
_symmetry.space_group_name_H-M   'P 1'
#
loop_
_entity.id
_entity.type
_entity.pdbx_description
1 polymer ?
#
loop_
_entity_poly.entity_id
_entity_poly.type
_entity_poly.pdbx_seq_one_letter_code
_entity_poly.pdbx_strand_id
1 'polypeptide(L)'
;MFTQEQGVIIEKRVTEMALHEFLSYGPQKDGTNVKPMLRKTKDGRIFEWKVEKDAPLCTLEEAFVKVKHSLGFNIELKFDDNIGYGEEELRQTLDNILKVVDEHAKNRPIIFSSFHPDAARLIRNMQRNYPVFFLTNGGCEIYKDVRRNSLDEAIKLCKESGLQGIVSEVKAILRTPNAITRVKDSKLSLLSYGQLNNVVEVIYLQYLMGVEGVIVDMVKDISEAIANIEVTNEDDCEDNDGRKCLIRFGEERKKVEMSKDEITLLTKFVPKVLQQ
;
A
#
# COMPACT_ATOMS: atom_id res chain seq x y z
N MET A 1 0.63 -4.44 20.64
CA MET A 1 0.51 -3.06 21.16
C MET A 1 1.23 -3.01 22.50
N PHE A 2 2.13 -2.04 22.68
CA PHE A 2 2.84 -1.85 23.94
C PHE A 2 2.08 -0.83 24.80
N THR A 3 1.84 -1.19 26.05
CA THR A 3 1.17 -0.37 27.08
C THR A 3 2.01 -0.31 28.34
N GLN A 4 1.71 0.64 29.22
CA GLN A 4 2.32 0.72 30.55
C GLN A 4 1.23 0.51 31.62
N GLU A 5 1.41 -0.50 32.47
CA GLU A 5 0.54 -0.78 33.61
C GLU A 5 1.41 -0.80 34.88
N GLN A 6 1.10 0.07 35.85
CA GLN A 6 1.85 0.18 37.13
C GLN A 6 3.37 0.33 36.97
N GLY A 7 3.83 0.99 35.91
CA GLY A 7 5.27 1.19 35.65
C GLY A 7 5.93 0.06 34.84
N VAL A 8 5.21 -1.02 34.54
CA VAL A 8 5.70 -2.15 33.75
C VAL A 8 5.18 -2.02 32.31
N ILE A 9 6.06 -2.20 31.34
CA ILE A 9 5.68 -2.24 29.92
C ILE A 9 5.17 -3.65 29.60
N ILE A 10 3.95 -3.74 29.10
CA ILE A 10 3.30 -4.99 28.71
C ILE A 10 3.03 -4.94 27.21
N GLU A 11 3.28 -6.06 26.54
CA GLU A 11 2.89 -6.27 25.14
C GLU A 11 1.62 -7.11 25.09
N LYS A 12 0.57 -6.58 24.46
CA LYS A 12 -0.70 -7.28 24.20
C LYS A 12 -0.97 -7.34 22.70
N ARG A 13 -1.46 -8.47 22.18
CA ARG A 13 -1.94 -8.54 20.79
C ARG A 13 -3.31 -7.89 20.70
N VAL A 14 -3.58 -7.13 19.63
CA VAL A 14 -4.89 -6.48 19.44
C VAL A 14 -6.02 -7.50 19.41
N THR A 15 -5.75 -8.69 18.88
CA THR A 15 -6.70 -9.81 18.78
C THR A 15 -7.07 -10.43 20.14
N GLU A 16 -6.32 -10.14 21.20
CA GLU A 16 -6.55 -10.66 22.56
C GLU A 16 -7.20 -9.61 23.47
N MET A 17 -7.54 -8.44 22.94
CA MET A 17 -8.06 -7.30 23.70
C MET A 17 -9.56 -7.15 23.52
N ALA A 18 -10.26 -6.78 24.59
CA ALA A 18 -11.64 -6.37 24.47
C ALA A 18 -11.75 -5.05 23.69
N LEU A 19 -12.81 -4.87 22.90
CA LEU A 19 -12.98 -3.68 22.06
C LEU A 19 -12.91 -2.37 22.88
N HIS A 20 -13.57 -2.32 24.03
CA HIS A 20 -13.54 -1.13 24.90
C HIS A 20 -12.14 -0.84 25.45
N GLU A 21 -11.32 -1.88 25.68
CA GLU A 21 -9.93 -1.73 26.08
C GLU A 21 -9.11 -1.16 24.92
N PHE A 22 -9.25 -1.72 23.71
CA PHE A 22 -8.56 -1.23 22.51
C PHE A 22 -8.87 0.25 22.22
N LEU A 23 -10.13 0.66 22.28
CA LEU A 23 -10.55 2.04 22.00
C LEU A 23 -10.09 3.04 23.07
N SER A 24 -9.70 2.57 24.25
CA SER A 24 -9.19 3.43 25.35
C SER A 24 -7.74 3.91 25.15
N TYR A 25 -7.04 3.43 24.12
CA TYR A 25 -5.67 3.81 23.81
C TYR A 25 -5.59 5.04 22.91
N GLY A 26 -4.61 5.89 23.18
CA GLY A 26 -4.36 7.10 22.40
C GLY A 26 -5.38 8.21 22.69
N PRO A 27 -5.39 9.25 21.84
CA PRO A 27 -6.26 10.41 22.03
C PRO A 27 -7.75 10.04 22.04
N GLN A 28 -8.49 10.55 23.02
CA GLN A 28 -9.92 10.33 23.17
C GLN A 28 -10.71 11.53 22.62
N LYS A 29 -12.01 11.32 22.35
CA LYS A 29 -12.90 12.36 21.78
C LYS A 29 -13.05 13.60 22.67
N ASP A 30 -12.90 13.43 23.99
CA ASP A 30 -12.96 14.50 24.99
C ASP A 30 -11.58 15.16 25.22
N GLY A 31 -10.56 14.79 24.44
CA GLY A 31 -9.19 15.28 24.56
C GLY A 31 -8.39 14.63 25.68
N THR A 32 -8.97 13.68 26.42
CA THR A 32 -8.20 12.90 27.40
C THR A 32 -7.29 11.91 26.69
N ASN A 33 -6.16 11.57 27.31
CA ASN A 33 -5.27 10.50 26.84
C ASN A 33 -5.14 9.49 27.97
N VAL A 34 -6.09 8.55 28.03
CA VAL A 34 -6.28 7.67 29.20
C VAL A 34 -5.16 6.62 29.28
N LYS A 35 -4.74 6.07 28.13
CA LYS A 35 -3.64 5.11 28.05
C LYS A 35 -2.67 5.49 26.93
N PRO A 36 -1.38 5.74 27.25
CA PRO A 36 -0.41 6.09 26.23
C PRO A 36 -0.17 4.91 25.28
N MET A 37 -0.03 5.21 23.99
CA MET A 37 0.46 4.24 23.01
C MET A 37 2.00 4.23 23.05
N LEU A 38 2.59 3.04 23.12
CA LEU A 38 4.04 2.88 23.04
C LEU A 38 4.46 2.20 21.73
N ARG A 39 5.61 2.58 21.18
CA ARG A 39 6.23 1.92 20.02
C ARG A 39 7.60 1.39 20.37
N LYS A 40 7.91 0.21 19.83
CA LYS A 40 9.22 -0.42 19.89
C LYS A 40 9.96 -0.21 18.57
N THR A 41 11.15 0.35 18.61
CA THR A 41 12.03 0.50 17.44
C THR A 41 12.73 -0.82 17.10
N LYS A 42 13.33 -0.92 15.91
CA LYS A 42 14.03 -2.14 15.45
C LYS A 42 15.18 -2.57 16.36
N ASP A 43 15.82 -1.61 17.03
CA ASP A 43 16.88 -1.84 18.02
C ASP A 43 16.35 -2.12 19.44
N GLY A 44 15.04 -2.26 19.60
CA GLY A 44 14.40 -2.70 20.84
C GLY A 44 14.04 -1.61 21.83
N ARG A 45 14.38 -0.35 21.57
CA ARG A 45 14.00 0.78 22.44
C ARG A 45 12.48 1.02 22.36
N ILE A 46 11.88 1.38 23.49
CA ILE A 46 10.44 1.66 23.60
C ILE A 46 10.25 3.12 23.94
N PHE A 47 9.39 3.80 23.18
CA PHE A 47 9.07 5.20 23.37
C PHE A 47 7.57 5.42 23.33
N GLU A 48 7.13 6.46 24.02
CA GLU A 48 5.77 6.96 23.91
C GLU A 48 5.53 7.51 22.50
N TRP A 49 4.48 7.01 21.86
CA TRP A 49 4.02 7.51 20.57
C TRP A 49 3.26 8.82 20.80
N LYS A 50 3.97 9.93 20.62
CA LYS A 50 3.39 11.27 20.63
C LYS A 50 3.26 11.77 19.20
N VAL A 51 2.05 12.12 18.81
CA VAL A 51 1.77 12.80 17.55
C VAL A 51 1.11 14.15 17.85
N GLU A 52 1.39 15.15 17.01
CA GLU A 52 0.84 16.50 17.21
C GLU A 52 -0.69 16.53 17.05
N LYS A 53 -1.21 15.73 16.13
CA LYS A 53 -2.64 15.52 15.90
C LYS A 53 -2.87 14.03 15.62
N ASP A 54 -3.69 13.38 16.45
CA ASP A 54 -4.23 12.05 16.16
C ASP A 54 -5.74 12.07 16.28
N ALA A 55 -6.39 11.15 15.58
CA ALA A 55 -7.77 10.81 15.84
C ALA A 55 -7.84 9.63 16.82
N PRO A 56 -8.93 9.50 17.59
CA PRO A 56 -9.18 8.27 18.33
C PRO A 56 -9.23 7.06 17.39
N LEU A 57 -8.80 5.91 17.91
CA LEU A 57 -9.00 4.62 17.25
C LEU A 57 -10.48 4.43 16.91
N CYS A 58 -10.77 3.73 15.82
CA CYS A 58 -12.13 3.52 15.35
C CYS A 58 -12.35 2.08 14.89
N THR A 59 -13.61 1.68 14.82
CA THR A 59 -14.01 0.42 14.18
C THR A 59 -14.19 0.59 12.68
N LEU A 60 -14.22 -0.52 11.93
CA LEU A 60 -14.52 -0.52 10.50
C LEU A 60 -15.92 0.07 10.22
N GLU A 61 -16.91 -0.25 11.06
CA GLU A 61 -18.25 0.33 11.01
C GLU A 61 -18.19 1.86 11.13
N GLU A 62 -17.50 2.37 12.17
CA GLU A 62 -17.37 3.81 12.38
C GLU A 62 -16.67 4.49 11.20
N ALA A 63 -15.69 3.84 10.58
CA ALA A 63 -15.03 4.34 9.38
C ALA A 63 -16.04 4.47 8.22
N PHE A 64 -16.86 3.45 7.95
CA PHE A 64 -17.90 3.52 6.93
C PHE A 64 -18.97 4.59 7.21
N VAL A 65 -19.30 4.82 8.48
CA VAL A 65 -20.29 5.83 8.89
C VAL A 65 -19.73 7.25 8.76
N LYS A 66 -18.48 7.48 9.18
CA LYS A 66 -17.90 8.83 9.30
C LYS A 66 -17.21 9.32 8.03
N VAL A 67 -16.58 8.44 7.25
CA VAL A 67 -15.91 8.84 6.00
C VAL A 67 -16.95 9.20 4.95
N LYS A 68 -16.75 10.28 4.19
CA LYS A 68 -17.67 10.74 3.14
C LYS A 68 -18.00 9.63 2.14
N HIS A 69 -19.29 9.45 1.83
CA HIS A 69 -19.77 8.36 0.96
C HIS A 69 -19.19 8.36 -0.47
N SER A 70 -18.75 9.52 -0.97
CA SER A 70 -18.13 9.61 -2.30
C SER A 70 -16.74 8.95 -2.37
N LEU A 71 -16.13 8.59 -1.23
CA LEU A 71 -14.82 7.96 -1.16
C LEU A 71 -14.95 6.45 -1.03
N GLY A 72 -14.13 5.73 -1.80
CA GLY A 72 -13.95 4.29 -1.67
C GLY A 72 -12.99 3.91 -0.53
N PHE A 73 -12.88 2.62 -0.26
CA PHE A 73 -12.01 2.06 0.77
C PHE A 73 -11.01 1.06 0.16
N ASN A 74 -9.74 1.17 0.55
CA ASN A 74 -8.75 0.10 0.39
C ASN A 74 -8.58 -0.57 1.76
N ILE A 75 -9.11 -1.78 1.92
CA ILE A 75 -9.13 -2.52 3.18
C ILE A 75 -8.01 -3.57 3.15
N GLU A 76 -6.94 -3.31 3.89
CA GLU A 76 -5.89 -4.30 4.13
C GLU A 76 -6.31 -5.26 5.25
N LEU A 77 -6.36 -6.55 4.95
CA LEU A 77 -6.61 -7.64 5.89
C LEU A 77 -5.27 -8.07 6.50
N LYS A 78 -5.05 -7.75 7.77
CA LYS A 78 -3.82 -8.09 8.50
C LYS A 78 -4.00 -9.30 9.42
N PHE A 79 -3.02 -10.19 9.35
CA PHE A 79 -2.88 -11.37 10.20
C PHE A 79 -1.46 -11.41 10.75
N ASP A 80 -1.27 -12.01 11.93
CA ASP A 80 0.04 -12.06 12.58
C ASP A 80 0.93 -13.14 11.95
N ASP A 81 2.05 -12.73 11.35
CA ASP A 81 2.99 -13.64 10.69
C ASP A 81 3.64 -14.68 11.64
N ASN A 82 3.54 -14.49 12.96
CA ASN A 82 4.06 -15.43 13.96
C ASN A 82 3.02 -16.44 14.45
N ILE A 83 1.77 -16.34 13.99
CA ILE A 83 0.70 -17.26 14.32
C ILE A 83 0.38 -18.10 13.08
N GLY A 84 0.34 -19.42 13.25
CA GLY A 84 -0.22 -20.31 12.24
C GLY A 84 -1.73 -20.32 12.36
N TYR A 85 -2.42 -19.65 11.43
CA TYR A 85 -3.89 -19.64 11.40
C TYR A 85 -4.43 -20.85 10.65
N GLY A 86 -5.43 -21.51 11.23
CA GLY A 86 -6.21 -22.52 10.52
C GLY A 86 -7.17 -21.88 9.50
N GLU A 87 -7.59 -22.64 8.48
CA GLU A 87 -8.55 -22.11 7.49
C GLU A 87 -9.88 -21.68 8.15
N GLU A 88 -10.36 -22.42 9.14
CA GLU A 88 -11.61 -22.09 9.87
C GLU A 88 -11.50 -20.76 10.61
N GLU A 89 -10.38 -20.51 11.29
CA GLU A 89 -10.12 -19.28 12.03
C GLU A 89 -10.04 -18.06 11.10
N LEU A 90 -9.34 -18.22 9.97
CA LEU A 90 -9.29 -17.20 8.92
C LEU A 90 -10.69 -16.92 8.39
N ARG A 91 -11.44 -17.97 8.03
CA ARG A 91 -12.80 -17.85 7.50
C ARG A 91 -13.73 -17.15 8.49
N GLN A 92 -13.69 -17.50 9.77
CA GLN A 92 -14.52 -16.86 10.79
C GLN A 92 -14.20 -15.37 10.94
N THR A 93 -12.91 -15.02 10.91
CA THR A 93 -12.47 -13.61 10.97
C THR A 93 -12.96 -12.83 9.74
N LEU A 94 -12.79 -13.41 8.55
CA LEU A 94 -13.22 -12.79 7.29
C LEU A 94 -14.75 -12.65 7.21
N ASP A 95 -15.50 -13.62 7.71
CA ASP A 95 -16.98 -13.56 7.76
C ASP A 95 -17.46 -12.39 8.62
N ASN A 96 -16.83 -12.16 9.77
CA ASN A 96 -17.14 -11.00 10.62
C ASN A 96 -16.84 -9.66 9.92
N ILE A 97 -15.73 -9.59 9.17
CA ILE A 97 -15.39 -8.39 8.39
C ILE A 97 -16.41 -8.17 7.28
N LEU A 98 -16.78 -9.22 6.55
CA LEU A 98 -17.77 -9.13 5.48
C LEU A 98 -19.15 -8.71 5.98
N LYS A 99 -19.61 -9.18 7.14
CA LYS A 99 -20.87 -8.71 7.74
C LYS A 99 -20.88 -7.20 7.93
N VAL A 100 -19.82 -6.63 8.50
CA VAL A 100 -19.70 -5.18 8.69
C VAL A 100 -19.71 -4.45 7.34
N VAL A 101 -19.00 -4.99 6.34
CA VAL A 101 -18.96 -4.42 4.99
C VAL A 101 -20.33 -4.47 4.33
N ASP A 102 -21.03 -5.59 4.35
CA ASP A 102 -22.34 -5.77 3.73
C ASP A 102 -23.40 -4.86 4.36
N GLU A 103 -23.33 -4.65 5.68
CA GLU A 103 -24.24 -3.78 6.42
C GLU A 103 -23.96 -2.28 6.19
N HIS A 104 -22.68 -1.88 6.06
CA HIS A 104 -22.29 -0.46 6.16
C HIS A 104 -21.67 0.15 4.90
N ALA A 105 -21.10 -0.65 4.00
CA ALA A 105 -20.42 -0.14 2.80
C ALA A 105 -21.38 0.41 1.75
N LYS A 106 -22.63 -0.08 1.71
CA LYS A 106 -23.64 0.29 0.71
C LYS A 106 -23.09 0.07 -0.70
N ASN A 107 -23.06 1.12 -1.53
CA ASN A 107 -22.58 1.07 -2.92
C ASN A 107 -21.16 1.65 -3.08
N ARG A 108 -20.38 1.73 -1.99
CA ARG A 108 -19.02 2.29 -2.04
C ARG A 108 -18.08 1.35 -2.81
N PRO A 109 -17.16 1.90 -3.64
CA PRO A 109 -16.05 1.12 -4.17
C PRO A 109 -15.15 0.62 -3.03
N ILE A 110 -14.87 -0.68 -3.01
CA ILE A 110 -13.94 -1.29 -2.05
C ILE A 110 -12.93 -2.15 -2.80
N ILE A 111 -11.68 -2.09 -2.36
CA ILE A 111 -10.62 -3.05 -2.70
C ILE A 111 -10.25 -3.78 -1.41
N PHE A 112 -10.19 -5.09 -1.44
CA PHE A 112 -9.53 -5.86 -0.39
C PHE A 112 -8.09 -6.16 -0.77
N SER A 113 -7.20 -6.14 0.21
CA SER A 113 -5.81 -6.54 0.01
C SER A 113 -5.26 -7.31 1.21
N SER A 114 -4.27 -8.17 1.01
CA SER A 114 -3.62 -8.92 2.10
C SER A 114 -2.23 -9.40 1.72
N PHE A 115 -1.28 -9.38 2.67
CA PHE A 115 0.01 -10.07 2.55
C PHE A 115 -0.08 -11.57 2.86
N HIS A 116 -1.17 -12.00 3.51
CA HIS A 116 -1.39 -13.40 3.88
C HIS A 116 -2.05 -14.15 2.71
N PRO A 117 -1.35 -15.11 2.07
CA PRO A 117 -1.85 -15.74 0.84
C PRO A 117 -3.21 -16.43 1.02
N ASP A 118 -3.38 -17.17 2.12
CA ASP A 118 -4.62 -17.90 2.36
C ASP A 118 -5.79 -16.98 2.68
N ALA A 119 -5.57 -15.86 3.38
CA ALA A 119 -6.62 -14.88 3.60
C ALA A 119 -7.06 -14.20 2.29
N ALA A 120 -6.11 -13.86 1.40
CA ALA A 120 -6.42 -13.30 0.09
C ALA A 120 -7.26 -14.28 -0.77
N ARG A 121 -6.86 -15.56 -0.79
CA ARG A 121 -7.62 -16.63 -1.46
C ARG A 121 -9.02 -16.80 -0.87
N LEU A 122 -9.12 -16.86 0.46
CA LEU A 122 -10.39 -17.10 1.15
C LEU A 122 -11.37 -15.95 0.94
N ILE A 123 -10.94 -14.69 1.10
CA ILE A 123 -11.84 -13.55 0.91
C ILE A 123 -12.35 -13.49 -0.54
N ARG A 124 -11.52 -13.84 -1.54
CA ARG A 124 -11.95 -13.93 -2.95
C ARG A 124 -12.98 -15.03 -3.19
N ASN A 125 -12.94 -16.11 -2.43
CA ASN A 125 -13.91 -17.19 -2.53
C ASN A 125 -15.22 -16.88 -1.78
N MET A 126 -15.15 -16.07 -0.72
CA MET A 126 -16.29 -15.74 0.14
C MET A 126 -17.17 -14.62 -0.43
N GLN A 127 -16.63 -13.75 -1.28
CA GLN A 127 -17.39 -12.68 -1.94
C GLN A 127 -16.99 -12.49 -3.41
N ARG A 128 -17.88 -11.90 -4.23
CA ARG A 128 -17.61 -11.62 -5.66
C ARG A 128 -17.73 -10.14 -6.04
N ASN A 129 -18.22 -9.30 -5.14
CA ASN A 129 -18.58 -7.90 -5.40
C ASN A 129 -17.35 -6.99 -5.52
N TYR A 130 -16.31 -7.27 -4.72
CA TYR A 130 -15.15 -6.42 -4.58
C TYR A 130 -13.90 -7.11 -5.12
N PRO A 131 -13.03 -6.39 -5.86
CA PRO A 131 -11.75 -6.92 -6.27
C PRO A 131 -10.85 -7.19 -5.06
N VAL A 132 -10.04 -8.24 -5.17
CA VAL A 132 -9.07 -8.65 -4.16
C VAL A 132 -7.69 -8.60 -4.77
N PHE A 133 -6.76 -7.96 -4.05
CA PHE A 133 -5.38 -7.79 -4.45
C PHE A 133 -4.45 -8.51 -3.47
N PHE A 134 -3.35 -9.06 -3.98
CA PHE A 134 -2.30 -9.61 -3.13
C PHE A 134 -1.21 -8.57 -2.88
N LEU A 135 -0.88 -8.34 -1.60
CA LEU A 135 0.22 -7.47 -1.21
C LEU A 135 1.53 -8.26 -1.19
N THR A 136 2.58 -7.68 -1.75
CA THR A 136 3.90 -8.33 -1.80
C THR A 136 5.03 -7.32 -1.63
N ASN A 137 6.12 -7.77 -0.99
CA ASN A 137 7.40 -7.06 -1.00
C ASN A 137 8.25 -7.39 -2.23
N GLY A 138 7.78 -8.30 -3.09
CA GLY A 138 8.43 -8.64 -4.36
C GLY A 138 9.90 -9.06 -4.21
N GLY A 139 10.26 -9.66 -3.09
CA GLY A 139 11.64 -10.08 -2.78
C GLY A 139 12.51 -9.02 -2.10
N CYS A 140 11.99 -7.83 -1.79
CA CYS A 140 12.67 -6.85 -0.94
C CYS A 140 12.76 -7.30 0.53
N GLU A 141 11.86 -8.19 0.94
CA GLU A 141 11.87 -8.90 2.21
C GLU A 141 11.60 -10.39 1.95
N ILE A 142 12.29 -11.26 2.69
CA ILE A 142 12.17 -12.72 2.54
C ILE A 142 11.41 -13.28 3.74
N TYR A 143 10.31 -13.96 3.44
CA TYR A 143 9.43 -14.62 4.39
C TYR A 143 9.63 -16.14 4.35
N LYS A 144 9.18 -16.81 5.42
CA LYS A 144 9.13 -18.27 5.49
C LYS A 144 8.19 -18.85 4.42
N ASP A 145 7.07 -18.17 4.17
CA ASP A 145 6.16 -18.55 3.09
C ASP A 145 6.68 -18.05 1.75
N VAL A 146 7.13 -19.00 0.92
CA VAL A 146 7.74 -18.73 -0.39
C VAL A 146 6.81 -17.96 -1.34
N ARG A 147 5.49 -18.09 -1.16
CA ARG A 147 4.47 -17.42 -1.99
C ARG A 147 4.56 -15.89 -1.92
N ARG A 148 5.25 -15.34 -0.93
CA ARG A 148 5.41 -13.90 -0.67
C ARG A 148 6.72 -13.32 -1.22
N ASN A 149 7.63 -14.15 -1.71
CA ASN A 149 9.05 -13.77 -1.85
C ASN A 149 9.43 -13.24 -3.24
N SER A 150 8.49 -13.12 -4.18
CA SER A 150 8.76 -12.52 -5.48
C SER A 150 7.48 -12.00 -6.15
N LEU A 151 7.66 -11.20 -7.20
CA LEU A 151 6.55 -10.82 -8.08
C LEU A 151 5.99 -12.03 -8.85
N ASP A 152 6.83 -12.99 -9.21
CA ASP A 152 6.39 -14.18 -9.95
C ASP A 152 5.51 -15.10 -9.09
N GLU A 153 5.86 -15.27 -7.81
CA GLU A 153 5.02 -16.01 -6.86
C GLU A 153 3.71 -15.26 -6.58
N ALA A 154 3.74 -13.93 -6.52
CA ALA A 154 2.53 -13.11 -6.42
C ALA A 154 1.61 -13.27 -7.63
N ILE A 155 2.16 -13.27 -8.86
CA ILE A 155 1.41 -13.54 -10.09
C ILE A 155 0.78 -14.93 -10.04
N LYS A 156 1.57 -15.94 -9.68
CA LYS A 156 1.10 -17.33 -9.57
C LYS A 156 -0.07 -17.45 -8.60
N LEU A 157 0.08 -16.91 -7.38
CA LEU A 157 -0.97 -16.92 -6.37
C LEU A 157 -2.25 -16.24 -6.86
N CYS A 158 -2.12 -15.08 -7.50
CA CYS A 158 -3.26 -14.34 -8.02
C CYS A 158 -4.02 -15.15 -9.07
N LYS A 159 -3.31 -15.80 -10.00
CA LYS A 159 -3.92 -16.63 -11.04
C LYS A 159 -4.60 -17.87 -10.47
N GLU A 160 -3.94 -18.56 -9.56
CA GLU A 160 -4.48 -19.77 -8.92
C GLU A 160 -5.70 -19.48 -8.04
N SER A 161 -5.75 -18.30 -7.43
CA SER A 161 -6.82 -17.89 -6.50
C SER A 161 -7.88 -16.98 -7.13
N GLY A 162 -7.76 -16.63 -8.42
CA GLY A 162 -8.69 -15.73 -9.11
C GLY A 162 -8.71 -14.29 -8.56
N LEU A 163 -7.57 -13.80 -8.05
CA LEU A 163 -7.41 -12.42 -7.58
C LEU A 163 -7.33 -11.46 -8.76
N GLN A 164 -7.69 -10.19 -8.54
CA GLN A 164 -7.78 -9.18 -9.59
C GLN A 164 -6.45 -8.45 -9.83
N GLY A 165 -5.54 -8.47 -8.85
CA GLY A 165 -4.24 -7.85 -9.06
C GLY A 165 -3.27 -7.96 -7.89
N ILE A 166 -2.18 -7.23 -8.02
CA ILE A 166 -1.05 -7.20 -7.09
C ILE A 166 -0.84 -5.77 -6.62
N VAL A 167 -0.52 -5.59 -5.34
CA VAL A 167 -0.01 -4.35 -4.76
C VAL A 167 1.42 -4.63 -4.30
N SER A 168 2.42 -4.12 -5.03
CA SER A 168 3.84 -4.43 -4.77
C SER A 168 4.59 -3.26 -4.16
N GLU A 169 5.61 -3.55 -3.35
CA GLU A 169 6.58 -2.54 -2.95
C GLU A 169 7.30 -2.00 -4.20
N VAL A 170 7.42 -0.68 -4.29
CA VAL A 170 7.92 0.04 -5.46
C VAL A 170 9.36 -0.29 -5.82
N LYS A 171 10.26 -0.50 -4.85
CA LYS A 171 11.64 -0.94 -5.11
C LYS A 171 11.64 -2.31 -5.81
N ALA A 172 10.70 -3.20 -5.52
CA ALA A 172 10.61 -4.49 -6.24
C ALA A 172 10.24 -4.29 -7.72
N ILE A 173 9.29 -3.39 -8.00
CA ILE A 173 8.88 -3.03 -9.37
C ILE A 173 10.08 -2.44 -10.14
N LEU A 174 10.79 -1.49 -9.53
CA LEU A 174 11.94 -0.82 -10.14
C LEU A 174 13.13 -1.76 -10.36
N ARG A 175 13.32 -2.76 -9.50
CA ARG A 175 14.38 -3.78 -9.63
C ARG A 175 14.06 -4.84 -10.67
N THR A 176 12.78 -5.06 -11.00
CA THR A 176 12.37 -6.06 -11.97
C THR A 176 11.34 -5.51 -12.96
N PRO A 177 11.71 -4.55 -13.83
CA PRO A 177 10.79 -3.97 -14.81
C PRO A 177 10.12 -5.01 -15.72
N ASN A 178 10.87 -6.06 -16.10
CA ASN A 178 10.38 -7.14 -16.93
C ASN A 178 9.24 -7.96 -16.28
N ALA A 179 9.08 -7.92 -14.96
CA ALA A 179 7.97 -8.57 -14.28
C ALA A 179 6.63 -7.88 -14.59
N ILE A 180 6.63 -6.59 -14.88
CA ILE A 180 5.41 -5.82 -15.14
C ILE A 180 4.72 -6.32 -16.41
N THR A 181 5.48 -6.64 -17.46
CA THR A 181 4.94 -7.28 -18.66
C THR A 181 4.25 -8.60 -18.31
N ARG A 182 4.84 -9.42 -17.44
CA ARG A 182 4.23 -10.70 -17.00
C ARG A 182 2.96 -10.49 -16.17
N VAL A 183 2.89 -9.44 -15.36
CA VAL A 183 1.66 -9.07 -14.64
C VAL A 183 0.55 -8.72 -15.64
N LYS A 184 0.86 -7.87 -16.64
CA LYS A 184 -0.10 -7.49 -17.69
C LYS A 184 -0.54 -8.66 -18.56
N ASP A 185 0.39 -9.51 -19.00
CA ASP A 185 0.10 -10.73 -19.78
C ASP A 185 -0.79 -11.70 -19.00
N SER A 186 -0.70 -11.66 -17.67
CA SER A 186 -1.56 -12.43 -16.76
C SER A 186 -2.93 -11.79 -16.52
N LYS A 187 -3.23 -10.64 -17.16
CA LYS A 187 -4.46 -9.85 -16.99
C LYS A 187 -4.72 -9.44 -15.54
N LEU A 188 -3.65 -9.14 -14.81
CA LEU A 188 -3.69 -8.67 -13.44
C LEU A 188 -3.44 -7.16 -13.42
N SER A 189 -4.18 -6.43 -12.59
CA SER A 189 -3.87 -5.04 -12.29
C SER A 189 -2.63 -4.95 -11.38
N LEU A 190 -1.80 -3.94 -11.58
CA LEU A 190 -0.62 -3.69 -10.75
C LEU A 190 -0.73 -2.32 -10.08
N LEU A 191 -0.70 -2.32 -8.74
CA LEU A 191 -0.55 -1.12 -7.94
C LEU A 191 0.77 -1.19 -7.17
N SER A 192 1.19 -0.05 -6.61
CA SER A 192 2.38 0.00 -5.78
C SER A 192 2.17 0.71 -4.45
N TYR A 193 3.06 0.43 -3.51
CA TYR A 193 3.25 1.18 -2.27
C TYR A 193 4.74 1.31 -1.98
N GLY A 194 5.07 2.13 -0.98
CA GLY A 194 6.44 2.28 -0.48
C GLY A 194 6.92 3.72 -0.56
N GLN A 195 8.06 3.99 0.07
CA GLN A 195 8.52 5.37 0.29
C GLN A 195 8.78 6.14 -1.01
N LEU A 196 9.18 5.45 -2.08
CA LEU A 196 9.43 6.09 -3.38
C LEU A 196 8.14 6.53 -4.09
N ASN A 197 6.96 6.11 -3.62
CA ASN A 197 5.69 6.63 -4.12
C ASN A 197 5.40 8.06 -3.65
N ASN A 198 6.25 8.65 -2.81
CA ASN A 198 6.19 10.07 -2.49
C ASN A 198 7.12 10.92 -3.39
N VAL A 199 7.70 10.33 -4.45
CA VAL A 199 8.55 11.01 -5.43
C VAL A 199 7.85 11.02 -6.79
N VAL A 200 7.51 12.21 -7.28
CA VAL A 200 6.66 12.40 -8.47
C VAL A 200 7.29 11.80 -9.72
N GLU A 201 8.61 11.92 -9.88
CA GLU A 201 9.36 11.35 -10.99
C GLU A 201 9.29 9.82 -10.98
N VAL A 202 9.29 9.20 -9.79
CA VAL A 202 9.16 7.75 -9.64
C VAL A 202 7.72 7.29 -9.93
N ILE A 203 6.71 8.08 -9.54
CA ILE A 203 5.31 7.80 -9.89
C ILE A 203 5.10 7.88 -11.40
N TYR A 204 5.63 8.93 -12.04
CA TYR A 204 5.53 9.08 -13.48
C TYR A 204 6.21 7.93 -14.22
N LEU A 205 7.37 7.48 -13.74
CA LEU A 205 8.03 6.29 -14.26
C LEU A 205 7.15 5.03 -14.11
N GLN A 206 6.57 4.82 -12.93
CA GLN A 206 5.67 3.68 -12.70
C GLN A 206 4.47 3.70 -13.66
N TYR A 207 3.90 4.89 -13.91
CA TYR A 207 2.84 5.08 -14.89
C TYR A 207 3.29 4.66 -16.31
N LEU A 208 4.48 5.08 -16.75
CA LEU A 208 5.03 4.66 -18.06
C LEU A 208 5.27 3.15 -18.15
N MET A 209 5.67 2.52 -17.05
CA MET A 209 5.80 1.07 -16.97
C MET A 209 4.42 0.37 -16.98
N GLY A 210 3.34 1.11 -16.71
CA GLY A 210 1.95 0.68 -16.67
C GLY A 210 1.54 0.05 -15.34
N VAL A 211 2.04 0.62 -14.24
CA VAL A 211 1.41 0.54 -12.92
C VAL A 211 0.14 1.40 -12.97
N GLU A 212 -0.98 0.84 -12.52
CA GLU A 212 -2.33 1.43 -12.65
C GLU A 212 -2.72 2.30 -11.45
N GLY A 213 -2.01 2.19 -10.33
CA GLY A 213 -2.27 2.98 -9.14
C GLY A 213 -1.12 2.98 -8.14
N VAL A 214 -1.03 4.04 -7.34
CA VAL A 214 0.00 4.22 -6.32
C VAL A 214 -0.65 4.54 -4.98
N ILE A 215 -0.16 3.91 -3.91
CA ILE A 215 -0.47 4.26 -2.53
C ILE A 215 0.61 5.24 -2.07
N VAL A 216 0.19 6.42 -1.59
CA VAL A 216 1.04 7.55 -1.22
C VAL A 216 0.67 8.06 0.16
N ASP A 217 1.63 8.67 0.86
CA ASP A 217 1.38 9.30 2.16
C ASP A 217 0.88 10.74 1.98
N MET A 218 1.45 11.47 1.01
CA MET A 218 1.18 12.90 0.76
C MET A 218 0.19 13.09 -0.39
N VAL A 219 -1.07 12.65 -0.19
CA VAL A 219 -2.08 12.61 -1.26
C VAL A 219 -2.28 13.96 -1.96
N LYS A 220 -2.36 15.06 -1.20
CA LYS A 220 -2.59 16.40 -1.76
C LYS A 220 -1.43 16.82 -2.66
N ASP A 221 -0.22 16.83 -2.11
CA ASP A 221 0.99 17.30 -2.79
C ASP A 221 1.28 16.48 -4.06
N ILE A 222 1.11 15.15 -3.97
CA ILE A 222 1.29 14.27 -5.13
C ILE A 222 0.21 14.51 -6.19
N SER A 223 -1.05 14.67 -5.79
CA SER A 223 -2.14 14.91 -6.75
C SER A 223 -1.95 16.23 -7.50
N GLU A 224 -1.54 17.29 -6.79
CA GLU A 224 -1.22 18.59 -7.39
C GLU A 224 0.01 18.49 -8.30
N ALA A 225 1.05 17.79 -7.88
CA ALA A 225 2.25 17.63 -8.69
C ALA A 225 1.99 16.85 -9.98
N ILE A 226 1.18 15.79 -9.93
CA ILE A 226 0.78 15.01 -11.12
C ILE A 226 -0.07 15.87 -12.07
N ALA A 227 -0.98 16.69 -11.54
CA ALA A 227 -1.81 17.58 -12.36
C ALA A 227 -1.00 18.65 -13.11
N ASN A 228 0.18 19.01 -12.59
CA ASN A 228 1.09 20.00 -13.15
C ASN A 228 2.22 19.40 -14.02
N ILE A 229 2.14 18.12 -14.40
CA ILE A 229 3.11 17.52 -15.32
C ILE A 229 2.86 18.06 -16.73
N GLU A 230 3.81 18.84 -17.25
CA GLU A 230 3.81 19.29 -18.64
C GLU A 230 4.75 18.42 -19.47
N VAL A 231 4.19 17.83 -20.53
CA VAL A 231 4.94 17.05 -21.53
C VAL A 231 5.01 17.89 -22.80
N THR A 232 6.17 18.46 -23.09
CA THR A 232 6.40 19.20 -24.35
C THR A 232 7.23 18.34 -25.31
N ASN A 233 6.66 18.05 -26.48
CA ASN A 233 7.41 17.45 -27.59
C ASN A 233 8.25 18.55 -28.24
N GLU A 234 9.57 18.38 -28.33
CA GLU A 234 10.45 19.32 -29.06
C GLU A 234 10.35 19.09 -30.58
N ASP A 235 9.13 19.09 -31.14
CA ASP A 235 8.94 19.11 -32.58
C ASP A 235 9.07 20.55 -33.16
N ASP A 236 9.25 21.57 -32.30
CA ASP A 236 9.44 22.98 -32.65
C ASP A 236 10.92 23.45 -32.62
N CYS A 237 11.89 22.54 -32.46
CA CYS A 237 13.32 22.85 -32.50
C CYS A 237 13.94 22.24 -33.77
N GLU A 238 14.43 23.08 -34.68
CA GLU A 238 15.05 22.70 -35.97
C GLU A 238 16.39 21.92 -35.88
N ASP A 239 16.65 21.17 -34.80
CA ASP A 239 17.88 20.38 -34.68
C ASP A 239 17.60 18.87 -34.76
N ASN A 240 18.15 18.28 -35.81
CA ASN A 240 17.92 16.94 -36.33
C ASN A 240 18.66 15.84 -35.53
N ASP A 241 18.68 15.92 -34.20
CA ASP A 241 19.31 14.94 -33.32
C ASP A 241 18.30 14.33 -32.34
N GLY A 242 17.59 13.29 -32.82
CA GLY A 242 16.84 12.33 -32.01
C GLY A 242 15.72 12.92 -31.14
N ARG A 243 14.47 12.85 -31.61
CA ARG A 243 13.21 13.15 -30.89
C ARG A 243 13.34 13.09 -29.34
N LYS A 244 13.56 14.25 -28.71
CA LYS A 244 13.53 14.43 -27.25
C LYS A 244 12.16 14.99 -26.84
N CYS A 245 11.66 14.49 -25.73
CA CYS A 245 10.47 14.96 -25.05
C CYS A 245 10.93 15.59 -23.72
N LEU A 246 10.55 16.82 -23.44
CA LEU A 246 10.94 17.48 -22.20
C LEU A 246 9.77 17.35 -21.21
N ILE A 247 10.06 16.80 -20.02
CA ILE A 247 9.05 16.61 -18.97
C ILE A 247 9.41 17.53 -17.81
N ARG A 248 8.44 18.34 -17.41
CA ARG A 248 8.59 19.30 -16.32
C ARG A 248 7.71 18.89 -15.15
N PHE A 249 8.31 18.89 -13.96
CA PHE A 249 7.62 18.58 -12.70
C PHE A 249 7.56 19.84 -11.82
N GLY A 250 6.36 20.25 -11.42
CA GLY A 250 6.11 21.29 -10.41
C GLY A 250 6.42 22.75 -10.79
N GLU A 251 6.14 23.68 -9.87
CA GLU A 251 6.36 25.13 -10.05
C GLU A 251 7.85 25.52 -10.00
N GLU A 252 8.64 24.88 -9.13
CA GLU A 252 10.11 24.98 -9.12
C GLU A 252 10.71 24.00 -10.13
N ARG A 253 10.76 24.45 -11.38
CA ARG A 253 11.21 23.78 -12.60
C ARG A 253 12.43 22.85 -12.43
N LYS A 254 12.24 21.61 -11.98
CA LYS A 254 13.20 20.52 -12.24
C LYS A 254 12.94 20.02 -13.66
N LYS A 255 13.83 20.39 -14.58
CA LYS A 255 13.83 19.87 -15.95
C LYS A 255 14.38 18.45 -15.95
N VAL A 256 13.60 17.50 -16.44
CA VAL A 256 14.08 16.16 -16.79
C VAL A 256 13.91 16.02 -18.30
N GLU A 257 15.03 15.98 -19.03
CA GLU A 257 15.05 15.76 -20.48
C GLU A 257 14.92 14.26 -20.76
N MET A 258 13.95 13.89 -21.62
CA MET A 258 13.56 12.50 -21.81
C MET A 258 13.52 12.05 -23.30
N SER A 259 14.39 11.12 -23.75
CA SER A 259 14.42 10.59 -25.14
C SER A 259 13.86 9.15 -25.26
N LYS A 260 13.53 8.68 -26.47
CA LYS A 260 13.07 7.29 -26.70
C LYS A 260 14.09 6.20 -26.27
N ASP A 261 15.35 6.55 -26.08
CA ASP A 261 16.40 5.64 -25.60
C ASP A 261 16.45 5.50 -24.07
N GLU A 262 15.55 6.16 -23.35
CA GLU A 262 15.59 6.25 -21.89
C GLU A 262 15.25 5.01 -21.10
N ILE A 263 14.73 3.96 -21.75
CA ILE A 263 14.77 2.61 -21.16
C ILE A 263 16.20 2.26 -20.73
N THR A 264 17.21 2.80 -21.41
CA THR A 264 18.64 2.66 -21.09
C THR A 264 19.13 3.67 -20.04
N LEU A 265 18.50 4.84 -19.92
CA LEU A 265 18.80 5.85 -18.90
C LEU A 265 18.25 5.45 -17.52
N LEU A 266 17.17 4.66 -17.48
CA LEU A 266 16.58 4.11 -16.26
C LEU A 266 17.58 3.27 -15.45
N THR A 267 18.49 2.57 -16.12
CA THR A 267 19.59 1.84 -15.47
C THR A 267 20.59 2.75 -14.76
N LYS A 268 20.65 4.05 -15.08
CA LYS A 268 21.51 5.07 -14.42
C LYS A 268 20.83 5.78 -13.25
N PHE A 269 19.50 5.90 -13.24
CA PHE A 269 18.74 6.53 -12.13
C PHE A 269 18.37 5.55 -11.01
N VAL A 270 18.05 4.31 -11.35
CA VAL A 270 17.68 3.26 -10.38
C VAL A 270 18.76 3.03 -9.29
N PRO A 271 20.07 3.03 -9.58
CA PRO A 271 21.10 2.88 -8.54
C PRO A 271 21.13 4.02 -7.54
N LYS A 272 20.87 5.27 -7.96
CA LYS A 272 20.88 6.45 -7.07
C LYS A 272 19.65 6.49 -6.16
N VAL A 273 18.50 6.03 -6.65
CA VAL A 273 17.23 6.00 -5.90
C VAL A 273 17.16 4.79 -4.96
N LEU A 274 17.76 3.66 -5.33
CA LEU A 274 17.82 2.45 -4.48
C LEU A 274 18.83 2.52 -3.32
N GLN A 275 19.73 3.51 -3.31
CA GLN A 275 20.71 3.74 -2.24
C GLN A 275 20.18 4.64 -1.10
N GLN A 276 18.95 5.14 -1.20
CA GLN A 276 18.21 5.85 -0.15
C GLN A 276 17.15 4.92 0.48
#